data_AF-A0A8T6ZPT4-F1
#
_entry.id   AF-A0A8T6ZPT4-F1
#
_cell.length_a   1.000
_cell.length_b   1.000
_cell.length_c   1.000
_cell.angle_alpha   90.00
_cell.angle_beta   90.00
_cell.angle_gamma   90.00
#
_symmetry.space_group_name_H-M   'P 1'
#
loop_
_entity.id
_entity.type
_entity.pdbx_description
1 polymer ?
#
loop_
_entity_poly.entity_id
_entity_poly.type
_entity_poly.pdbx_seq_one_letter_code
_entity_poly.pdbx_strand_id
1 'polypeptide(L)'
;MARSDTENSVRAPAGDPRPAWTAGQRRKCGVGVARAVAWISAWERANVTKPGLLTLTIKDKSALYLAYMPFVENGGLFIPTNSSYKLGDEVFMLLSVMGEQEKIPVAGKVIWITPKGAQGKRTAGIGVQFSEQDQGNTQKRIENYLAGALGGDKPSHTL
;
A
#
# COMPACT_ATOMS: atom_id res chain seq x y z
N MET A 1 3.20 -30.26 54.21
CA MET A 1 3.51 -29.21 55.19
C MET A 1 5.03 -29.04 55.27
N ALA A 2 5.58 -27.95 54.75
CA ALA A 2 6.89 -27.46 55.14
C ALA A 2 6.89 -25.95 54.89
N ARG A 3 6.78 -25.20 55.99
CA ARG A 3 7.00 -23.75 56.05
C ARG A 3 8.52 -23.53 56.09
N SER A 4 9.00 -22.55 55.33
CA SER A 4 10.30 -21.93 55.58
C SER A 4 10.20 -20.45 55.20
N ASP A 5 9.86 -19.65 56.20
CA ASP A 5 10.14 -18.22 56.23
C ASP A 5 11.66 -18.02 56.33
N THR A 6 12.21 -17.15 55.49
CA THR A 6 13.46 -16.44 55.81
C THR A 6 13.34 -14.99 55.36
N GLU A 7 13.34 -14.14 56.36
CA GLU A 7 13.30 -12.69 56.32
C GLU A 7 14.68 -12.10 55.95
N ASN A 8 14.66 -10.81 55.57
CA ASN A 8 15.73 -9.81 55.74
C ASN A 8 16.53 -9.40 54.48
N SER A 9 16.25 -8.18 53.98
CA SER A 9 17.26 -7.11 53.98
C SER A 9 16.61 -5.75 53.68
N VAL A 10 16.76 -4.84 54.64
CA VAL A 10 16.38 -3.42 54.64
C VAL A 10 17.35 -2.58 53.80
N ARG A 11 16.83 -1.60 53.03
CA ARG A 11 17.48 -0.28 52.77
C ARG A 11 16.47 0.71 52.16
N ALA A 12 16.25 1.84 52.84
CA ALA A 12 15.63 3.08 52.34
C ALA A 12 16.75 4.08 51.94
N PRO A 13 16.53 5.39 51.65
CA PRO A 13 15.46 6.13 50.96
C PRO A 13 16.00 7.08 49.85
N ALA A 14 15.15 7.56 48.94
CA ALA A 14 15.27 8.83 48.19
C ALA A 14 13.95 9.03 47.42
N GLY A 15 13.16 10.09 47.60
CA GLY A 15 13.54 11.48 47.32
C GLY A 15 13.03 11.85 45.92
N ASP A 16 11.83 12.45 45.89
CA ASP A 16 11.11 13.15 44.79
C ASP A 16 12.00 13.95 43.79
N PRO A 17 11.53 14.42 42.60
CA PRO A 17 10.17 14.91 42.34
C PRO A 17 9.56 14.70 40.95
N ARG A 18 8.23 14.89 40.95
CA ARG A 18 7.30 15.07 39.83
C ARG A 18 7.69 16.25 38.91
N PRO A 19 7.45 16.19 37.59
CA PRO A 19 7.52 17.36 36.73
C PRO A 19 6.30 18.26 36.97
N ALA A 20 6.56 19.44 37.53
CA ALA A 20 5.65 20.56 37.61
C ALA A 20 5.44 21.18 36.23
N TRP A 21 4.29 20.94 35.59
CA TRP A 21 3.80 21.82 34.52
C TRP A 21 2.89 22.87 35.15
N THR A 22 3.49 24.00 35.46
CA THR A 22 2.81 25.21 35.93
C THR A 22 1.84 25.75 34.90
N ALA A 23 0.66 26.10 35.40
CA ALA A 23 -0.42 26.76 34.71
C ALA A 23 0.01 28.07 34.04
N GLY A 24 -0.31 28.18 32.75
CA GLY A 24 -0.25 29.41 31.96
C GLY A 24 -1.56 29.64 31.22
N GLN A 25 -2.69 29.45 31.89
CA GLN A 25 -4.02 29.63 31.31
C GLN A 25 -4.55 31.04 31.65
N ARG A 26 -4.20 32.03 30.83
CA ARG A 26 -4.88 33.34 30.86
C ARG A 26 -5.93 33.37 29.75
N ARG A 27 -7.15 32.97 30.12
CA ARG A 27 -8.37 33.26 29.37
C ARG A 27 -8.67 34.76 29.46
N LYS A 28 -8.93 35.42 28.32
CA LYS A 28 -10.03 36.37 28.21
C LYS A 28 -10.54 36.45 26.78
N CYS A 29 -11.84 36.22 26.68
CA CYS A 29 -12.66 36.23 25.50
C CYS A 29 -12.69 37.60 24.84
N GLY A 30 -12.64 37.61 23.51
CA GLY A 30 -13.01 38.74 22.66
C GLY A 30 -13.52 38.16 21.35
N VAL A 31 -14.81 37.87 21.31
CA VAL A 31 -15.53 37.44 20.11
C VAL A 31 -15.58 38.62 19.15
N GLY A 32 -14.97 38.48 17.98
CA GLY A 32 -14.93 39.49 16.93
C GLY A 32 -14.81 38.84 15.57
N VAL A 33 -15.93 38.29 15.10
CA VAL A 33 -16.31 38.13 13.68
C VAL A 33 -15.21 37.60 12.74
N ALA A 34 -14.90 36.31 12.82
CA ALA A 34 -14.36 35.56 11.68
C ALA A 34 -15.07 34.20 11.61
N ARG A 35 -16.38 34.24 11.38
CA ARG A 35 -17.16 33.05 11.05
C ARG A 35 -16.78 32.59 9.65
N ALA A 36 -16.49 31.30 9.56
CA ALA A 36 -16.80 30.44 8.41
C ALA A 36 -15.95 30.53 7.13
N VAL A 37 -14.61 30.40 7.20
CA VAL A 37 -13.83 29.85 6.06
C VAL A 37 -12.57 29.08 6.50
N ALA A 38 -12.56 28.47 7.70
CA ALA A 38 -11.38 27.78 8.24
C ALA A 38 -11.63 26.33 8.67
N TRP A 39 -12.78 25.75 8.32
CA TRP A 39 -13.09 24.33 8.57
C TRP A 39 -12.95 23.44 7.33
N ILE A 40 -12.84 24.01 6.13
CA ILE A 40 -12.80 23.23 4.87
C ILE A 40 -11.37 22.99 4.37
N SER A 41 -10.37 23.76 4.83
CA SER A 41 -9.01 23.73 4.24
C SER A 41 -7.95 23.06 5.12
N ALA A 42 -8.35 22.42 6.23
CA ALA A 42 -7.48 21.70 7.15
C ALA A 42 -7.52 20.17 6.97
N TRP A 43 -8.38 19.63 6.11
CA TRP A 43 -8.37 18.20 5.73
C TRP A 43 -7.67 17.93 4.37
N GLU A 44 -7.35 18.97 3.60
CA GLU A 44 -6.91 18.87 2.20
C GLU A 44 -5.39 18.77 2.02
N ARG A 45 -4.62 18.42 3.07
CA ARG A 45 -3.14 18.51 3.05
C ARG A 45 -2.36 17.27 3.44
N ALA A 46 -2.96 16.09 3.36
CA ALA A 46 -2.22 14.84 3.41
C ALA A 46 -2.61 13.96 2.22
N ASN A 47 -1.78 14.04 1.18
CA ASN A 47 -1.36 12.96 0.30
C ASN A 47 -1.16 13.50 -1.11
N VAL A 48 -0.08 14.25 -1.30
CA VAL A 48 0.66 14.12 -2.56
C VAL A 48 1.27 12.72 -2.50
N THR A 49 0.50 11.71 -2.92
CA THR A 49 1.04 10.39 -3.26
C THR A 49 2.06 10.70 -4.34
N LYS A 50 3.35 10.68 -3.99
CA LYS A 50 4.40 10.83 -5.00
C LYS A 50 4.09 9.76 -6.05
N PRO A 51 3.84 10.12 -7.33
CA PRO A 51 3.74 9.13 -8.39
C PRO A 51 5.14 8.52 -8.52
N GLY A 52 5.37 7.48 -7.73
CA GLY A 52 6.65 6.83 -7.59
C GLY A 52 6.80 5.84 -8.74
N LEU A 53 7.93 5.92 -9.43
CA LEU A 53 8.36 4.89 -10.37
C LEU A 53 8.37 3.54 -9.64
N LEU A 54 7.51 2.62 -10.05
CA LEU A 54 7.52 1.25 -9.55
C LEU A 54 8.40 0.39 -10.44
N THR A 55 9.16 -0.52 -9.86
CA THR A 55 9.87 -1.54 -10.64
C THR A 55 9.33 -2.89 -10.21
N LEU A 56 8.84 -3.66 -11.18
CA LEU A 56 8.29 -4.98 -10.96
C LEU A 56 9.05 -5.99 -11.83
N THR A 57 9.57 -7.03 -11.19
CA THR A 57 10.26 -8.12 -11.87
C THR A 57 9.54 -9.42 -11.56
N ILE A 58 8.94 -10.02 -12.57
CA ILE A 58 8.23 -11.30 -12.47
C ILE A 58 9.07 -12.35 -13.18
N LYS A 59 9.63 -13.29 -12.41
CA LYS A 59 10.48 -14.37 -12.95
C LYS A 59 9.69 -15.64 -13.28
N ASP A 60 8.57 -15.85 -12.61
CA ASP A 60 7.78 -17.07 -12.72
C ASP A 60 6.49 -16.88 -13.54
N LYS A 61 6.19 -17.87 -14.38
CA LYS A 61 4.98 -17.90 -15.19
C LYS A 61 3.70 -18.03 -14.37
N SER A 62 3.75 -18.81 -13.28
CA SER A 62 2.65 -18.95 -12.34
C SER A 62 2.35 -17.62 -11.63
N ALA A 63 3.38 -16.92 -11.17
CA ALA A 63 3.25 -15.60 -10.55
C ALA A 63 2.69 -14.57 -11.55
N LEU A 64 3.13 -14.60 -12.80
CA LEU A 64 2.60 -13.74 -13.86
C LEU A 64 1.11 -13.99 -14.09
N TYR A 65 0.71 -15.26 -14.17
CA TYR A 65 -0.68 -15.64 -14.37
C TYR A 65 -1.58 -15.19 -13.22
N LEU A 66 -1.13 -15.33 -11.97
CA LEU A 66 -1.89 -14.89 -10.79
C LEU A 66 -1.97 -13.38 -10.63
N ALA A 67 -0.95 -12.66 -11.11
CA ALA A 67 -0.94 -11.20 -11.07
C ALA A 67 -1.74 -10.59 -12.23
N TYR A 68 -1.84 -11.27 -13.37
CA TYR A 68 -2.47 -10.73 -14.57
C TYR A 68 -4.00 -10.72 -14.48
N MET A 69 -4.62 -9.60 -14.88
CA MET A 69 -6.06 -9.38 -14.87
C MET A 69 -6.57 -9.23 -16.32
N PRO A 70 -7.05 -10.31 -16.98
CA PRO A 70 -7.45 -10.29 -18.39
C PRO A 70 -8.80 -9.60 -18.65
N PHE A 71 -9.65 -9.46 -17.61
CA PHE A 71 -10.98 -8.87 -17.73
C PHE A 71 -10.99 -7.34 -17.77
N VAL A 72 -9.82 -6.72 -17.57
CA VAL A 72 -9.65 -5.27 -17.57
C VAL A 72 -9.36 -4.81 -19.00
N GLU A 73 -9.95 -3.70 -19.43
CA GLU A 73 -9.66 -3.12 -20.75
C GLU A 73 -8.18 -2.79 -20.90
N ASN A 74 -7.57 -3.21 -22.00
CA ASN A 74 -6.11 -3.18 -22.25
C ASN A 74 -5.27 -4.05 -21.33
N GLY A 75 -5.90 -4.88 -20.49
CA GLY A 75 -5.25 -5.70 -19.48
C GLY A 75 -4.92 -4.95 -18.20
N GLY A 76 -4.69 -5.71 -17.13
CA GLY A 76 -4.22 -5.18 -15.87
C GLY A 76 -3.27 -6.11 -15.13
N LEU A 77 -2.62 -5.57 -14.11
CA LEU A 77 -1.66 -6.30 -13.30
C LEU A 77 -1.84 -5.95 -11.82
N PHE A 78 -1.88 -6.97 -10.98
CA PHE A 78 -1.84 -6.83 -9.54
C PHE A 78 -0.40 -6.70 -9.06
N ILE A 79 -0.12 -5.61 -8.34
CA ILE A 79 1.19 -5.28 -7.81
C ILE A 79 1.12 -5.33 -6.28
N PRO A 80 1.81 -6.29 -5.63
CA PRO A 80 1.90 -6.30 -4.19
C PRO A 80 2.71 -5.09 -3.73
N THR A 81 2.09 -4.20 -2.97
CA THR A 81 2.73 -2.98 -2.47
C THR A 81 2.14 -2.54 -1.15
N ASN A 82 2.99 -1.96 -0.31
CA ASN A 82 2.64 -1.43 0.98
C ASN A 82 2.36 0.08 0.96
N SER A 83 2.58 0.72 -0.20
CA SER A 83 2.36 2.14 -0.42
C SER A 83 0.86 2.45 -0.53
N SER A 84 0.47 3.61 -0.02
CA SER A 84 -0.89 4.12 -0.14
C SER A 84 -1.10 4.71 -1.53
N TYR A 85 -2.10 4.21 -2.24
CA TYR A 85 -2.59 4.77 -3.51
C TYR A 85 -4.07 5.10 -3.36
N LYS A 86 -4.58 5.98 -4.23
CA LYS A 86 -6.02 6.21 -4.40
C LYS A 86 -6.50 5.58 -5.69
N LEU A 87 -7.80 5.29 -5.73
CA LEU A 87 -8.44 4.85 -6.97
C LEU A 87 -8.35 5.97 -7.99
N GLY A 88 -7.96 5.62 -9.21
CA GLY A 88 -7.75 6.55 -10.30
C GLY A 88 -6.37 7.21 -10.33
N ASP A 89 -5.49 6.95 -9.37
CA ASP A 89 -4.12 7.45 -9.42
C ASP A 89 -3.38 6.89 -10.64
N GLU A 90 -2.62 7.76 -11.31
CA GLU A 90 -1.73 7.38 -12.39
C GLU A 90 -0.40 6.89 -11.83
N VAL A 91 0.07 5.77 -12.36
CA VAL A 91 1.28 5.09 -11.91
C VAL A 91 2.14 4.76 -13.13
N PHE A 92 3.44 5.04 -13.00
CA PHE A 92 4.43 4.63 -13.97
C PHE A 92 5.27 3.49 -13.39
N MET A 93 5.41 2.41 -14.15
CA MET A 93 6.16 1.24 -13.72
C MET A 93 7.09 0.73 -14.81
N LEU A 94 8.18 0.12 -14.37
CA LEU A 94 9.09 -0.66 -15.21
C LEU A 94 8.79 -2.14 -14.97
N LEU A 95 8.28 -2.81 -15.99
CA LEU A 95 7.94 -4.22 -15.95
C LEU A 95 9.05 -5.04 -16.62
N SER A 96 9.57 -6.05 -15.90
CA SER A 96 10.45 -7.09 -16.45
C SER A 96 9.76 -8.44 -16.27
N VAL A 97 9.54 -9.14 -17.39
CA VAL A 97 8.78 -10.40 -17.46
C VAL A 97 9.72 -11.55 -17.79
N MET A 98 9.53 -12.71 -17.14
CA MET A 98 10.28 -13.95 -17.37
C MET A 98 11.82 -13.81 -17.30
N GLY A 99 12.31 -12.81 -16.55
CA GLY A 99 13.75 -12.58 -16.40
C GLY A 99 14.42 -11.87 -17.58
N GLU A 100 13.65 -11.25 -18.47
CA GLU A 100 14.22 -10.39 -19.52
C GLU A 100 14.98 -9.20 -18.94
N GLN A 101 16.14 -8.91 -19.52
CA GLN A 101 16.97 -7.76 -19.17
C GLN A 101 16.32 -6.44 -19.59
N GLU A 102 15.49 -6.47 -20.63
CA GLU A 102 14.74 -5.32 -21.12
C GLU A 102 13.57 -5.01 -20.17
N LYS A 103 13.57 -3.81 -19.60
CA LYS A 103 12.46 -3.32 -18.78
C LYS A 103 11.51 -2.52 -19.66
N ILE A 104 10.26 -2.92 -19.69
CA ILE A 104 9.20 -2.25 -20.44
C ILE A 104 8.65 -1.12 -19.56
N PRO A 105 8.75 0.15 -19.96
CA PRO A 105 8.04 1.23 -19.28
C PRO A 105 6.55 1.10 -19.59
N VAL A 106 5.73 1.11 -18.54
CA VAL A 106 4.29 0.94 -18.60
C VAL A 106 3.64 2.06 -17.80
N ALA A 107 2.76 2.80 -18.45
CA ALA A 107 1.86 3.74 -17.79
C ALA A 107 0.55 3.02 -17.46
N GLY A 108 0.02 3.26 -16.27
CA GLY A 108 -1.24 2.64 -15.86
C GLY A 108 -2.00 3.43 -14.82
N LYS A 109 -3.24 3.02 -14.59
CA LYS A 109 -4.18 3.65 -13.65
C LYS A 109 -4.61 2.66 -12.58
N VAL A 110 -4.66 3.10 -11.33
CA VAL A 110 -5.12 2.26 -10.22
C VAL A 110 -6.64 2.08 -10.30
N ILE A 111 -7.09 0.84 -10.50
CA ILE A 111 -8.52 0.48 -10.59
C ILE A 111 -8.99 -0.37 -9.40
N TRP A 112 -8.06 -0.96 -8.65
CA TRP A 112 -8.35 -1.81 -7.50
C TRP A 112 -7.34 -1.58 -6.38
N ILE A 113 -7.79 -1.61 -5.13
CA ILE A 113 -6.91 -1.50 -3.96
C ILE A 113 -7.26 -2.63 -3.00
N THR A 114 -6.26 -3.42 -2.64
CA THR A 114 -6.36 -4.42 -1.58
C THR A 114 -5.70 -3.88 -0.32
N PRO A 115 -6.48 -3.49 0.72
CA PRO A 115 -5.93 -2.91 1.93
C PRO A 115 -5.10 -3.93 2.73
N LYS A 116 -4.18 -3.41 3.56
CA LYS A 116 -3.43 -4.24 4.52
C LYS A 116 -4.39 -4.85 5.53
N GLY A 117 -4.30 -6.16 5.72
CA GLY A 117 -5.18 -6.89 6.63
C GLY A 117 -6.55 -7.23 6.02
N ALA A 118 -6.68 -7.20 4.68
CA ALA A 118 -7.86 -7.73 4.00
C ALA A 118 -8.16 -9.18 4.46
N GLN A 119 -9.46 -9.47 4.63
CA GLN A 119 -9.96 -10.74 5.12
C GLN A 119 -9.40 -11.91 4.28
N GLY A 120 -8.87 -12.93 4.97
CA GLY A 120 -8.29 -14.12 4.33
C GLY A 120 -6.78 -14.09 4.06
N LYS A 121 -5.99 -13.29 4.80
CA LYS A 121 -4.51 -13.19 4.66
C LYS A 121 -4.05 -12.83 3.24
N ARG A 122 -4.85 -12.05 2.51
CA ARG A 122 -4.48 -11.60 1.15
C ARG A 122 -3.36 -10.57 1.22
N THR A 123 -2.43 -10.65 0.26
CA THR A 123 -1.32 -9.70 0.13
C THR A 123 -1.86 -8.31 -0.18
N ALA A 124 -1.38 -7.31 0.55
CA ALA A 124 -1.72 -5.91 0.27
C ALA A 124 -1.13 -5.50 -1.08
N GLY A 125 -1.89 -4.72 -1.84
CA GLY A 125 -1.44 -4.29 -3.16
C GLY A 125 -2.48 -3.50 -3.93
N ILE A 126 -2.14 -3.19 -5.16
CA ILE A 126 -2.97 -2.42 -6.10
C ILE A 126 -3.17 -3.20 -7.38
N GLY A 127 -4.36 -3.12 -7.96
CA GLY A 127 -4.60 -3.53 -9.34
C GLY A 127 -4.47 -2.33 -10.24
N VAL A 128 -3.55 -2.42 -11.20
CA VAL A 128 -3.26 -1.35 -12.16
C VAL A 128 -3.75 -1.78 -13.54
N GLN A 129 -4.58 -0.96 -14.15
CA GLN A 129 -4.98 -1.07 -15.56
C GLN A 129 -3.90 -0.45 -16.44
N PHE A 130 -3.55 -1.10 -17.55
CA PHE A 130 -2.62 -0.53 -18.52
C PHE A 130 -3.28 0.62 -19.30
N SER A 131 -2.52 1.68 -19.54
CA SER A 131 -3.00 2.85 -20.28
C SER A 131 -3.21 2.50 -21.77
N GLU A 132 -4.17 3.17 -22.41
CA GLU A 132 -4.38 3.10 -23.86
C GLU A 132 -3.15 3.56 -24.66
N GLN A 133 -2.28 4.37 -24.04
CA GLN A 133 -1.02 4.82 -24.65
C GLN A 133 -0.09 3.67 -25.02
N ASP A 134 -0.15 2.55 -24.29
CA ASP A 134 0.64 1.34 -24.59
C ASP A 134 0.08 0.56 -25.79
N GLN A 135 -1.09 0.93 -26.33
CA GLN A 135 -1.76 0.27 -27.46
C GLN A 135 -1.88 -1.26 -27.30
N GLY A 136 -1.99 -1.73 -26.05
CA GLY A 136 -2.03 -3.15 -25.71
C GLY A 136 -0.72 -3.92 -25.98
N ASN A 137 0.41 -3.24 -26.21
CA ASN A 137 1.71 -3.89 -26.40
C ASN A 137 2.10 -4.72 -25.18
N THR A 138 1.97 -4.14 -23.98
CA THR A 138 2.23 -4.80 -22.70
C THR A 138 1.33 -6.03 -22.50
N GLN A 139 0.04 -5.90 -22.79
CA GLN A 139 -0.91 -7.01 -22.78
C GLN A 139 -0.48 -8.14 -23.72
N LYS A 140 -0.24 -7.82 -25.00
CA LYS A 140 0.17 -8.81 -26.01
C LYS A 140 1.45 -9.53 -25.62
N ARG A 141 2.43 -8.83 -25.06
CA ARG A 141 3.66 -9.43 -24.55
C ARG A 141 3.36 -10.43 -23.43
N ILE A 142 2.59 -10.03 -22.42
CA ILE A 142 2.19 -10.91 -21.31
C ILE A 142 1.43 -12.13 -21.84
N GLU A 143 0.43 -11.91 -22.69
CA GLU A 143 -0.35 -12.96 -23.33
C GLU A 143 0.51 -13.91 -24.16
N ASN A 144 1.52 -13.43 -24.88
CA ASN A 144 2.44 -14.28 -25.63
C ASN A 144 3.24 -15.21 -24.70
N TYR A 145 3.73 -14.72 -23.55
CA TYR A 145 4.39 -15.60 -22.58
C TYR A 145 3.41 -16.61 -21.99
N LEU A 146 2.18 -16.17 -21.71
CA LEU A 146 1.11 -17.05 -21.21
C LEU A 146 0.59 -18.03 -22.28
N ALA A 147 0.66 -17.69 -23.57
CA ALA A 147 0.15 -18.47 -24.70
C ALA A 147 0.89 -19.80 -24.89
N GLY A 148 2.09 -19.96 -24.33
CA GLY A 148 2.76 -21.27 -24.21
C GLY A 148 2.31 -22.15 -23.03
N ALA A 149 1.42 -21.66 -22.15
CA ALA A 149 0.81 -22.42 -21.03
C ALA A 149 -0.70 -22.59 -21.18
N LEU A 150 -1.36 -21.82 -22.06
CA LEU A 150 -2.78 -21.93 -22.34
C LEU A 150 -3.15 -23.18 -23.17
N GLY A 151 -2.18 -23.98 -23.61
CA GLY A 151 -2.41 -25.34 -24.11
C GLY A 151 -2.51 -26.41 -23.02
N GLY A 152 -2.31 -26.04 -21.75
CA GLY A 152 -2.43 -26.93 -20.60
C GLY A 152 -3.54 -26.44 -19.69
N ASP A 153 -4.61 -27.22 -19.61
CA ASP A 153 -5.80 -27.11 -18.76
C ASP A 153 -5.44 -26.98 -17.26
N LYS A 154 -4.93 -25.82 -16.84
CA LYS A 154 -4.53 -25.55 -15.45
C LYS A 154 -5.49 -24.53 -14.84
N PRO A 155 -6.29 -24.91 -13.84
CA PRO A 155 -7.31 -24.03 -13.28
C PRO A 155 -6.68 -22.78 -12.67
N SER A 156 -7.24 -21.62 -13.01
CA SER A 156 -6.92 -20.35 -12.37
C SER A 156 -7.32 -20.34 -10.91
N HIS A 157 -6.59 -19.60 -10.09
CA HIS A 157 -6.99 -19.29 -8.70
C HIS A 157 -8.17 -18.30 -8.60
N THR A 158 -8.69 -17.81 -9.73
CA THR A 158 -9.86 -16.94 -9.77
C THR A 158 -11.04 -17.65 -10.41
N LEU A 159 -11.63 -18.57 -9.66
CA LEU A 159 -13.07 -18.72 -9.41
C LEU A 159 -13.25 -19.20 -7.96
#